data_AF-A0A6J6Z3R7-F1
#
_entry.id   AF-A0A6J6Z3R7-F1
#
_cell.length_a   1.000
_cell.length_b   1.000
_cell.length_c   1.000
_cell.angle_alpha   90.00
_cell.angle_beta   90.00
_cell.angle_gamma   90.00
#
_symmetry.space_group_name_H-M   'P 1'
#
loop_
_entity.id
_entity.type
_entity.pdbx_description
1 polymer ?
#
loop_
_entity_poly.entity_id
_entity_poly.type
_entity_poly.pdbx_seq_one_letter_code
_entity_poly.pdbx_strand_id
1 'polypeptide(L)'
;MESDLSSRSTSASTSEFERGVAVRKELKAAAAASFGERVLSCFACGVDPKSLARTDMFRFFVMKNLRYDPLADTASAEGCLIMVQKVGWARLRVKRLSRVTSAKPIRVGSFSHRGLNTLSTHSDPADSAASASMNKRETATGISRMSAPFEAAQEAVQSASASLRAAGVEPVLFVAYAASTYDPELLAEGFGLAAAGVPLIGCSTAGEIATGGADDGGVVVFALGGDGFAVEVSCQEVNDGDLRSAGSEVAGCVEQLARRESTVLLLLSDGLAGDQQEVVRGAYDRVGAEVPLVGGCAGDGLRMERTTQFFGSVALTNAIVAAAITSDGPIGIGVSHGWRSTGGSMTVTKSSGVVVETLDDEPALDTYLNRLDAPAEVRVDAAAFTDFAATRPIGLIRRNRDEIRFVAKADFENRTFTCFAEVPQGGSVSIMEGDAESVLGATDAACSGAVETFQGSPPKGFMVFDCIARKGVLGEGIQREISQIADGADGAAVAGFYSYGEFARTSGSSGFHNQTLVVLALG
;
A
#
# COMPACT_ATOMS: atom_id res chain seq x y z
N MET A 1 53.94 -25.01 36.49
CA MET A 1 55.16 -24.80 35.68
C MET A 1 54.75 -23.93 34.51
N GLU A 2 54.65 -22.63 34.73
CA GLU A 2 55.75 -21.64 34.53
C GLU A 2 56.23 -21.67 33.07
N SER A 3 56.01 -20.63 32.28
CA SER A 3 56.64 -19.31 32.38
C SER A 3 55.76 -18.30 31.60
N ASP A 4 55.40 -17.12 32.11
CA ASP A 4 56.19 -15.94 32.50
C ASP A 4 56.82 -15.22 31.30
N LEU A 5 56.26 -14.06 30.92
CA LEU A 5 57.01 -12.81 30.75
C LEU A 5 56.12 -11.60 30.35
N SER A 6 56.28 -10.56 31.18
CA SER A 6 56.19 -9.13 30.91
C SER A 6 54.85 -8.40 31.12
N SER A 7 54.67 -8.04 32.38
CA SER A 7 54.00 -6.82 32.82
C SER A 7 54.75 -5.55 32.37
N ARG A 8 54.04 -4.66 31.68
CA ARG A 8 54.21 -3.17 31.71
C ARG A 8 53.16 -2.52 30.80
N SER A 9 52.09 -2.00 31.39
CA SER A 9 51.34 -0.78 30.96
C SER A 9 49.92 -0.66 31.55
N THR A 10 49.70 -1.11 32.79
CA THR A 10 48.46 -0.76 33.53
C THR A 10 48.64 0.55 34.28
N SER A 11 48.52 1.67 33.57
CA SER A 11 48.15 2.97 34.17
C SER A 11 47.54 3.98 33.19
N ALA A 12 47.25 3.60 31.93
CA ALA A 12 46.66 4.51 30.94
C ALA A 12 45.19 4.20 30.56
N SER A 13 44.63 3.03 30.90
CA SER A 13 43.31 2.61 30.40
C SER A 13 42.13 2.91 31.32
N THR A 14 42.35 3.43 32.54
CA THR A 14 41.26 3.82 33.45
C THR A 14 40.87 5.29 33.30
N SER A 15 41.66 6.13 32.63
CA SER A 15 41.34 7.54 32.41
C SER A 15 40.56 7.83 31.12
N GLU A 16 40.56 6.91 30.15
CA GLU A 16 39.76 7.02 28.92
C GLU A 16 38.33 6.49 29.08
N PHE A 17 38.11 5.53 29.97
CA PHE A 17 36.76 5.02 30.27
C PHE A 17 35.93 6.02 31.10
N GLU A 18 36.56 6.74 32.03
CA GLU A 18 35.90 7.81 32.79
C GLU A 18 35.66 9.08 31.95
N ARG A 19 36.48 9.35 30.92
CA ARG A 19 36.22 10.42 29.93
C ARG A 19 35.09 10.08 28.97
N GLY A 20 34.92 8.81 28.58
CA GLY A 20 33.81 8.36 27.73
C GLY A 20 32.43 8.40 28.41
N VAL A 21 32.38 8.18 29.73
CA VAL A 21 31.13 8.27 30.51
C VAL A 21 30.76 9.72 30.82
N ALA A 22 31.72 10.63 30.98
CA ALA A 22 31.47 12.06 31.15
C ALA A 22 30.92 12.73 29.86
N VAL A 23 31.47 12.38 28.68
CA VAL A 23 31.01 12.92 27.39
C VAL A 23 29.59 12.45 27.01
N ARG A 24 29.19 11.24 27.40
CA ARG A 24 27.80 10.76 27.23
C ARG A 24 26.81 11.42 28.20
N LYS A 25 27.26 11.93 29.35
CA LYS A 25 26.41 12.66 30.31
C LYS A 25 26.22 14.13 29.90
N GLU A 26 27.23 14.76 29.31
CA GLU A 26 27.12 16.11 28.74
C GLU A 26 26.31 16.16 27.42
N LEU A 27 26.39 15.13 26.56
CA LEU A 27 25.56 15.06 25.35
C LEU A 27 24.08 14.76 25.64
N LYS A 28 23.77 13.99 26.70
CA LYS A 28 22.38 13.82 27.16
C LYS A 28 21.83 15.07 27.88
N ALA A 29 22.68 15.86 28.54
CA ALA A 29 22.29 17.15 29.11
C ALA A 29 22.09 18.23 28.03
N ALA A 30 22.90 18.23 26.95
CA ALA A 30 22.72 19.13 25.81
C ALA A 30 21.50 18.76 24.94
N ALA A 31 21.12 17.49 24.88
CA ALA A 31 19.90 17.03 24.21
C ALA A 31 18.64 17.26 25.07
N ALA A 32 18.72 17.13 26.39
CA ALA A 32 17.61 17.44 27.29
C ALA A 32 17.38 18.96 27.47
N ALA A 33 18.41 19.79 27.27
CA ALA A 33 18.30 21.25 27.25
C ALA A 33 17.89 21.83 25.89
N SER A 34 17.84 21.03 24.80
CA SER A 34 17.46 21.50 23.46
C SER A 34 16.02 21.14 23.05
N PHE A 35 15.28 20.42 23.89
CA PHE A 35 13.88 20.05 23.65
C PHE A 35 12.85 20.98 24.33
N GLY A 36 13.31 22.04 25.02
CA GLY A 36 12.46 22.96 25.78
C GLY A 36 12.20 24.35 25.16
N GLU A 37 13.06 24.85 24.27
CA GLU A 37 12.91 26.20 23.70
C GLU A 37 13.57 26.28 22.31
N ARG A 38 12.79 26.21 21.22
CA ARG A 38 13.13 26.83 19.93
C ARG A 38 11.89 27.42 19.27
N VAL A 39 11.50 28.56 19.84
CA VAL A 39 10.77 29.62 19.16
C VAL A 39 11.69 30.85 19.22
N LEU A 40 11.84 31.53 18.07
CA LEU A 40 12.47 32.85 17.84
C LEU A 40 13.97 32.89 17.49
N SER A 41 14.24 33.17 16.21
CA SER A 41 15.12 34.29 15.86
C SER A 41 14.35 35.24 14.92
N CYS A 42 14.12 36.48 15.38
CA CYS A 42 13.52 37.56 14.59
C CYS A 42 14.61 38.57 14.23
N PHE A 43 14.80 38.83 12.93
CA PHE A 43 15.41 40.07 12.47
C PHE A 43 14.30 41.10 12.23
N ALA A 44 14.42 42.24 12.90
CA ALA A 44 13.44 43.32 12.87
C ALA A 44 13.61 44.20 11.62
N CYS A 45 12.60 44.24 10.74
CA CYS A 45 12.34 45.40 9.90
C CYS A 45 11.35 46.31 10.64
N GLY A 46 11.88 47.43 11.14
CA GLY A 46 11.24 48.56 11.84
C GLY A 46 9.70 48.64 11.91
N VAL A 47 9.15 48.16 13.03
CA VAL A 47 7.80 48.54 13.49
C VAL A 47 7.85 48.91 14.98
N ASP A 48 7.24 50.05 15.32
CA ASP A 48 7.20 50.65 16.66
C ASP A 48 6.55 49.72 17.72
N PRO A 49 7.25 49.40 18.84
CA PRO A 49 6.78 48.49 19.89
C PRO A 49 5.49 48.91 20.62
N LYS A 50 5.01 50.16 20.47
CA LYS A 50 3.83 50.63 21.21
C LYS A 50 2.48 50.31 20.55
N SER A 51 2.45 49.73 19.35
CA SER A 51 1.19 49.43 18.63
C SER A 51 0.62 48.01 18.85
N LEU A 52 1.29 47.13 19.59
CA LEU A 52 0.95 45.70 19.68
C LEU A 52 0.23 45.26 20.97
N ALA A 53 -0.28 46.19 21.78
CA ALA A 53 -0.88 45.85 23.08
C ALA A 53 -2.38 45.49 23.08
N ARG A 54 -3.04 45.22 21.94
CA ARG A 54 -4.51 44.99 21.93
C ARG A 54 -5.08 43.94 20.94
N THR A 55 -4.35 42.87 20.60
CA THR A 55 -4.98 41.78 19.81
C THR A 55 -4.36 40.41 20.08
N ASP A 56 -5.20 39.41 20.40
CA ASP A 56 -4.87 37.98 20.54
C ASP A 56 -4.60 37.32 19.16
N MET A 57 -3.55 37.77 18.47
CA MET A 57 -3.21 37.27 17.14
C MET A 57 -1.70 37.21 16.94
N PHE A 58 -1.17 36.02 16.67
CA PHE A 58 0.25 35.79 16.43
C PHE A 58 0.52 35.62 14.93
N ARG A 59 1.55 36.29 14.42
CA ARG A 59 2.00 36.18 13.03
C ARG A 59 3.33 35.44 13.00
N PHE A 60 3.39 34.35 12.24
CA PHE A 60 4.60 33.57 12.01
C PHE A 60 4.96 33.61 10.52
N PHE A 61 6.23 33.85 10.22
CA PHE A 61 6.76 33.76 8.86
C PHE A 61 7.62 32.50 8.77
N VAL A 62 7.25 31.55 7.92
CA VAL A 62 7.98 30.29 7.74
C VAL A 62 8.71 30.34 6.40
N MET A 63 10.04 30.33 6.44
CA MET A 63 10.87 30.26 5.23
C MET A 63 11.09 28.80 4.81
N LYS A 64 10.99 28.51 3.51
CA LYS A 64 11.40 27.26 2.87
C LYS A 64 12.38 27.56 1.74
N ASN A 65 13.37 26.68 1.57
CA ASN A 65 14.39 26.71 0.53
C ASN A 65 15.23 28.01 0.49
N LEU A 66 16.23 28.08 1.38
CA LEU A 66 17.35 29.00 1.20
C LEU A 66 18.28 28.45 0.12
N ARG A 67 18.51 29.22 -0.93
CA ARG A 67 19.58 28.94 -1.91
C ARG A 67 20.59 30.08 -1.87
N TYR A 68 21.85 29.71 -1.68
CA TYR A 68 22.99 30.62 -1.75
C TYR A 68 23.76 30.34 -3.02
N ASP A 69 23.94 31.37 -3.85
CA ASP A 69 24.77 31.30 -5.06
C ASP A 69 26.14 31.93 -4.75
N PRO A 70 27.21 31.11 -4.62
CA PRO A 70 28.53 31.60 -4.28
C PRO A 70 29.22 32.37 -5.41
N LEU A 71 28.71 32.33 -6.64
CA LEU A 71 29.26 33.10 -7.77
C LEU A 71 28.67 34.51 -7.87
N ALA A 72 27.47 34.72 -7.31
CA ALA A 72 26.77 36.00 -7.31
C ALA A 72 26.73 36.68 -5.94
N ASP A 73 27.21 36.02 -4.87
CA ASP A 73 27.14 36.46 -3.46
C ASP A 73 25.73 36.94 -3.06
N THR A 74 24.71 36.16 -3.45
CA THR A 74 23.30 36.47 -3.15
C THR A 74 22.57 35.24 -2.62
N ALA A 75 21.66 35.49 -1.67
CA ALA A 75 20.77 34.48 -1.11
C ALA A 75 19.31 34.80 -1.47
N SER A 76 18.55 33.76 -1.82
CA SER A 76 17.09 33.86 -2.01
C SER A 76 16.36 32.84 -1.12
N ALA A 77 15.15 33.20 -0.69
CA ALA A 77 14.29 32.36 0.13
C ALA A 77 12.82 32.53 -0.31
N GLU A 78 12.07 31.44 -0.33
CA GLU A 78 10.61 31.48 -0.41
C GLU A 78 10.01 31.32 0.99
N GLY A 79 8.86 31.93 1.27
CA GLY A 79 8.24 31.81 2.59
C GLY A 79 6.74 32.04 2.58
N CYS A 80 6.06 31.53 3.61
CA CYS A 80 4.62 31.69 3.81
C CYS A 80 4.33 32.35 5.16
N LEU A 81 3.37 33.28 5.18
CA LEU A 81 2.88 33.93 6.40
C LEU A 81 1.71 33.13 6.97
N ILE A 82 1.83 32.68 8.21
CA ILE A 82 0.79 31.95 8.94
C ILE A 82 0.30 32.84 10.08
N MET A 83 -1.02 33.03 10.18
CA MET A 83 -1.64 33.69 11.33
C MET A 83 -2.32 32.64 12.22
N VAL A 84 -2.07 32.73 13.52
CA VAL A 84 -2.66 31.84 14.52
C VAL A 84 -3.44 32.69 15.52
N GLN A 85 -4.72 32.37 15.69
CA GLN A 85 -5.61 33.02 16.65
C GLN A 85 -5.91 32.06 17.81
N LYS A 86 -5.81 32.56 19.04
CA LYS A 86 -6.09 31.80 20.27
C LYS A 86 -7.60 31.79 20.52
N VAL A 87 -8.22 30.61 20.64
CA VAL A 87 -9.66 30.48 20.98
C VAL A 87 -9.83 29.50 22.13
N GLY A 88 -9.77 30.00 23.36
CA GLY A 88 -10.00 29.22 24.59
C GLY A 88 -8.90 28.23 24.96
N TRP A 89 -8.96 27.73 26.19
CA TRP A 89 -8.00 26.76 26.71
C TRP A 89 -8.24 25.41 26.00
N ALA A 90 -7.28 25.00 25.15
CA ALA A 90 -7.20 23.71 24.46
C ALA A 90 -7.73 23.56 23.01
N ARG A 91 -7.91 24.62 22.20
CA ARG A 91 -8.02 24.46 20.73
C ARG A 91 -7.26 25.52 19.93
N LEU A 92 -6.44 25.07 18.96
CA LEU A 92 -5.79 25.90 17.93
C LEU A 92 -6.54 25.73 16.60
N ARG A 93 -6.87 26.84 15.91
CA ARG A 93 -7.47 26.82 14.57
C ARG A 93 -6.49 27.44 13.58
N VAL A 94 -6.02 26.67 12.61
CA VAL A 94 -5.16 27.15 11.51
C VAL A 94 -6.05 27.53 10.33
N LYS A 95 -5.97 28.79 9.88
CA LYS A 95 -6.61 29.25 8.63
C LYS A 95 -5.52 29.55 7.61
N ARG A 96 -5.50 28.82 6.49
CA ARG A 96 -4.65 29.12 5.34
C ARG A 96 -5.26 30.30 4.57
N LEU A 97 -4.56 31.43 4.50
CA LEU A 97 -4.91 32.53 3.59
C LEU A 97 -3.91 32.52 2.41
N SER A 98 -4.44 32.84 1.24
CA SER A 98 -3.87 32.77 -0.11
C SER A 98 -2.39 33.16 -0.29
N ARG A 99 -1.76 32.62 -1.36
CA ARG A 99 -0.42 32.97 -1.88
C ARG A 99 -0.22 34.49 -1.92
N VAL A 100 0.84 34.97 -1.26
CA VAL A 100 1.38 36.32 -1.45
C VAL A 100 2.56 36.20 -2.41
N THR A 101 2.35 36.55 -3.68
CA THR A 101 3.44 36.78 -4.64
C THR A 101 3.75 38.28 -4.64
N SER A 102 4.90 38.69 -4.12
CA SER A 102 5.39 40.05 -4.34
C SER A 102 6.23 40.10 -5.62
N ALA A 103 5.60 40.50 -6.73
CA ALA A 103 6.26 40.96 -7.94
C ALA A 103 5.93 42.45 -8.15
N LYS A 104 6.90 43.26 -8.57
CA LYS A 104 6.73 44.66 -9.00
C LYS A 104 7.20 44.79 -10.47
N PRO A 105 6.74 45.78 -11.25
CA PRO A 105 5.47 45.80 -11.96
C PRO A 105 5.68 45.79 -13.50
N ILE A 106 4.74 45.22 -14.26
CA ILE A 106 4.71 45.36 -15.73
C ILE A 106 3.67 46.42 -16.12
N ARG A 107 4.08 47.34 -17.01
CA ARG A 107 3.28 48.44 -17.55
C ARG A 107 2.08 47.94 -18.35
N VAL A 108 0.95 48.62 -18.16
CA VAL A 108 -0.32 48.44 -18.87
C VAL A 108 -0.22 49.07 -20.26
N GLY A 109 -0.45 48.25 -21.29
CA GLY A 109 -0.74 48.68 -22.66
C GLY A 109 -2.14 48.20 -23.03
N SER A 110 -3.05 49.15 -23.22
CA SER A 110 -4.44 48.98 -23.61
C SER A 110 -4.60 48.38 -25.01
N PHE A 111 -5.41 47.33 -25.17
CA PHE A 111 -6.10 47.06 -26.44
C PHE A 111 -7.51 46.49 -26.22
N SER A 112 -8.43 47.03 -27.00
CA SER A 112 -9.88 46.87 -26.95
C SER A 112 -10.36 45.53 -27.53
N HIS A 113 -11.30 44.86 -26.87
CA HIS A 113 -12.15 43.84 -27.51
C HIS A 113 -13.39 44.50 -28.14
N ARG A 114 -13.43 44.50 -29.48
CA ARG A 114 -14.66 44.55 -30.28
C ARG A 114 -14.97 43.13 -30.76
N GLY A 115 -16.26 42.82 -30.83
CA GLY A 115 -16.80 41.96 -31.87
C GLY A 115 -16.99 40.49 -31.51
N LEU A 116 -18.16 40.18 -30.95
CA LEU A 116 -18.85 38.92 -31.25
C LEU A 116 -19.03 38.82 -32.77
N ASN A 117 -18.56 37.74 -33.38
CA ASN A 117 -19.13 37.23 -34.62
C ASN A 117 -19.04 35.70 -34.63
N THR A 118 -20.22 35.12 -34.72
CA THR A 118 -20.51 33.74 -35.12
C THR A 118 -19.90 33.41 -36.46
N LEU A 119 -19.05 32.39 -36.52
CA LEU A 119 -18.67 31.71 -37.76
C LEU A 119 -18.65 30.21 -37.51
N SER A 120 -19.69 29.55 -38.00
CA SER A 120 -19.70 28.13 -38.31
C SER A 120 -18.76 27.88 -39.48
N THR A 121 -17.78 27.00 -39.31
CA THR A 121 -17.08 26.38 -40.44
C THR A 121 -16.86 24.91 -40.14
N HIS A 122 -17.31 24.09 -41.09
CA HIS A 122 -17.11 22.66 -41.20
C HIS A 122 -15.69 22.23 -40.81
N SER A 123 -15.60 21.22 -39.95
CA SER A 123 -14.35 20.47 -39.73
C SER A 123 -14.15 19.52 -40.91
N ASP A 124 -13.08 19.74 -41.67
CA ASP A 124 -12.56 18.79 -42.66
C ASP A 124 -12.18 17.46 -41.97
N PRO A 125 -12.42 16.28 -42.59
CA PRO A 125 -12.06 14.97 -42.03
C PRO A 125 -10.54 14.67 -42.06
N ALA A 126 -9.71 15.63 -42.45
CA ALA A 126 -8.29 15.42 -42.71
C ALA A 126 -7.37 15.75 -41.52
N ASP A 127 -7.87 16.45 -40.49
CA ASP A 127 -7.09 16.75 -39.27
C ASP A 127 -7.27 15.70 -38.16
N SER A 128 -8.14 14.70 -38.33
CA SER A 128 -8.30 13.60 -37.36
C SER A 128 -7.31 12.45 -37.55
N ALA A 129 -6.37 12.56 -38.50
CA ALA A 129 -5.40 11.51 -38.83
C ALA A 129 -3.96 11.83 -38.38
N ALA A 130 -3.73 12.98 -37.73
CA ALA A 130 -2.39 13.46 -37.39
C ALA A 130 -2.08 13.61 -35.87
N SER A 131 -2.93 13.10 -34.96
CA SER A 131 -2.62 13.12 -33.52
C SER A 131 -2.82 11.80 -32.76
N ALA A 132 -3.04 10.68 -33.44
CA ALA A 132 -2.89 9.36 -32.82
C ALA A 132 -1.41 8.95 -32.82
N SER A 133 -0.55 9.74 -32.17
CA SER A 133 0.57 9.14 -31.47
C SER A 133 -0.08 8.17 -30.49
N MET A 134 -0.07 6.86 -30.77
CA MET A 134 -0.53 5.89 -29.79
C MET A 134 0.36 6.09 -28.55
N ASN A 135 -0.19 6.75 -27.53
CA ASN A 135 0.50 6.95 -26.26
C ASN A 135 1.11 5.62 -25.84
N LYS A 136 2.43 5.60 -25.70
CA LYS A 136 3.14 4.37 -25.36
C LYS A 136 2.80 4.02 -23.92
N ARG A 137 2.54 2.74 -23.70
CA ARG A 137 2.37 2.14 -22.39
C ARG A 137 3.29 0.94 -22.36
N GLU A 138 4.06 0.80 -21.29
CA GLU A 138 4.85 -0.40 -21.06
C GLU A 138 4.91 -0.69 -19.58
N THR A 139 5.13 -1.96 -19.22
CA THR A 139 5.42 -2.34 -17.85
C THR A 139 6.70 -3.17 -17.78
N ALA A 140 7.30 -3.23 -16.60
CA ALA A 140 8.50 -4.03 -16.37
C ALA A 140 8.54 -4.57 -14.94
N THR A 141 9.26 -5.67 -14.77
CA THR A 141 9.58 -6.24 -13.45
C THR A 141 11.07 -6.11 -13.19
N GLY A 142 11.45 -5.61 -12.03
CA GLY A 142 12.80 -5.66 -11.50
C GLY A 142 12.86 -6.56 -10.27
N ILE A 143 13.96 -7.30 -10.12
CA ILE A 143 14.14 -8.28 -9.03
C ILE A 143 15.54 -8.10 -8.45
N SER A 144 15.65 -8.17 -7.13
CA SER A 144 16.93 -8.29 -6.43
C SER A 144 16.90 -9.40 -5.39
N ARG A 145 18.06 -10.05 -5.23
CA ARG A 145 18.36 -11.05 -4.20
C ARG A 145 19.58 -10.64 -3.36
N MET A 146 19.99 -9.37 -3.44
CA MET A 146 21.13 -8.89 -2.68
C MET A 146 20.82 -8.92 -1.19
N SER A 147 21.75 -9.39 -0.36
CA SER A 147 21.54 -9.44 1.09
C SER A 147 21.54 -8.05 1.74
N ALA A 148 22.15 -7.06 1.10
CA ALA A 148 22.19 -5.70 1.60
C ALA A 148 20.92 -4.94 1.17
N PRO A 149 20.07 -4.49 2.12
CA PRO A 149 18.72 -3.96 1.83
C PRO A 149 18.76 -2.75 0.91
N PHE A 150 19.66 -1.80 1.18
CA PHE A 150 19.77 -0.57 0.40
C PHE A 150 20.08 -0.88 -1.07
N GLU A 151 21.10 -1.70 -1.33
CA GLU A 151 21.50 -2.11 -2.67
C GLU A 151 20.44 -2.98 -3.34
N ALA A 152 19.74 -3.84 -2.59
CA ALA A 152 18.66 -4.67 -3.12
C ALA A 152 17.51 -3.82 -3.66
N ALA A 153 17.09 -2.80 -2.90
CA ALA A 153 16.11 -1.83 -3.33
C ALA A 153 16.56 -1.07 -4.59
N GLN A 154 17.82 -0.65 -4.65
CA GLN A 154 18.36 0.05 -5.81
C GLN A 154 18.40 -0.84 -7.06
N GLU A 155 18.91 -2.06 -6.95
CA GLU A 155 19.03 -3.00 -8.07
C GLU A 155 17.66 -3.30 -8.69
N ALA A 156 16.65 -3.59 -7.85
CA ALA A 156 15.30 -3.90 -8.34
C ALA A 156 14.69 -2.71 -9.09
N VAL A 157 14.74 -1.49 -8.53
CA VAL A 157 14.19 -0.29 -9.21
C VAL A 157 14.96 0.04 -10.49
N GLN A 158 16.29 -0.05 -10.47
CA GLN A 158 17.13 0.25 -11.63
C GLN A 158 16.91 -0.74 -12.77
N SER A 159 16.76 -2.03 -12.48
CA SER A 159 16.49 -3.07 -13.47
C SER A 159 15.13 -2.86 -14.16
N ALA A 160 14.09 -2.57 -13.38
CA ALA A 160 12.77 -2.24 -13.93
C ALA A 160 12.82 -0.97 -14.80
N SER A 161 13.50 0.07 -14.31
CA SER A 161 13.69 1.34 -15.04
C SER A 161 14.45 1.15 -16.37
N ALA A 162 15.51 0.35 -16.36
CA ALA A 162 16.31 0.08 -17.55
C ALA A 162 15.49 -0.64 -18.62
N SER A 163 14.63 -1.58 -18.21
CA SER A 163 13.72 -2.30 -19.12
C SER A 163 12.69 -1.37 -19.78
N LEU A 164 12.06 -0.48 -19.01
CA LEU A 164 11.15 0.54 -19.55
C LEU A 164 11.85 1.49 -20.53
N ARG A 165 13.05 1.97 -20.18
CA ARG A 165 13.84 2.85 -21.05
C ARG A 165 14.31 2.17 -22.33
N ALA A 166 14.62 0.87 -22.27
CA ALA A 166 14.93 0.07 -23.46
C ALA A 166 13.72 -0.04 -24.41
N ALA A 167 12.49 -0.05 -23.88
CA ALA A 167 11.25 0.05 -24.66
C ALA A 167 10.93 1.49 -25.12
N GLY A 168 11.76 2.47 -24.72
CA GLY A 168 11.63 3.87 -25.10
C GLY A 168 10.52 4.61 -24.38
N VAL A 169 10.24 4.26 -23.12
CA VAL A 169 9.33 4.99 -22.22
C VAL A 169 10.02 5.29 -20.88
N GLU A 170 9.62 6.38 -20.22
CA GLU A 170 10.06 6.68 -18.86
C GLU A 170 9.10 6.10 -17.82
N PRO A 171 9.60 5.65 -16.64
CA PRO A 171 8.75 5.19 -15.55
C PRO A 171 7.86 6.31 -14.99
N VAL A 172 6.63 5.94 -14.62
CA VAL A 172 5.64 6.84 -13.97
C VAL A 172 5.21 6.36 -12.58
N LEU A 173 5.41 5.08 -12.27
CA LEU A 173 5.15 4.51 -10.94
C LEU A 173 6.00 3.26 -10.73
N PHE A 174 6.50 3.09 -9.50
CA PHE A 174 7.03 1.84 -8.98
C PHE A 174 6.13 1.30 -7.85
N VAL A 175 5.88 -0.02 -7.87
CA VAL A 175 5.23 -0.75 -6.79
C VAL A 175 6.20 -1.82 -6.29
N ALA A 176 6.68 -1.66 -5.06
CA ALA A 176 7.71 -2.50 -4.47
C ALA A 176 7.13 -3.53 -3.48
N TYR A 177 7.55 -4.77 -3.62
CA TYR A 177 7.25 -5.89 -2.73
C TYR A 177 8.57 -6.41 -2.18
N ALA A 178 8.76 -6.34 -0.87
CA ALA A 178 10.03 -6.68 -0.25
C ALA A 178 9.87 -7.68 0.90
N ALA A 179 10.84 -8.57 1.02
CA ALA A 179 10.87 -9.52 2.10
C ALA A 179 10.94 -8.80 3.45
N SER A 180 10.10 -9.25 4.38
CA SER A 180 10.01 -8.69 5.74
C SER A 180 11.26 -8.92 6.59
N THR A 181 12.25 -9.66 6.10
CA THR A 181 13.53 -9.92 6.78
C THR A 181 14.56 -8.79 6.60
N TYR A 182 14.33 -7.89 5.64
CA TYR A 182 15.19 -6.71 5.44
C TYR A 182 14.90 -5.64 6.49
N ASP A 183 15.91 -4.79 6.72
CA ASP A 183 15.73 -3.52 7.42
C ASP A 183 14.87 -2.59 6.54
N PRO A 184 13.66 -2.19 7.00
CA PRO A 184 12.73 -1.45 6.17
C PRO A 184 13.17 -0.01 5.93
N GLU A 185 13.86 0.62 6.88
CA GLU A 185 14.38 1.97 6.72
C GLU A 185 15.46 2.03 5.62
N LEU A 186 16.39 1.07 5.61
CA LEU A 186 17.42 0.98 4.57
C LEU A 186 16.83 0.65 3.18
N LEU A 187 15.80 -0.20 3.12
CA LEU A 187 15.06 -0.44 1.87
C LEU A 187 14.44 0.86 1.35
N ALA A 188 13.74 1.60 2.21
CA ALA A 188 13.07 2.84 1.85
C ALA A 188 14.08 3.89 1.34
N GLU A 189 15.23 4.03 1.99
CA GLU A 189 16.30 4.92 1.51
C GLU A 189 16.80 4.51 0.10
N GLY A 190 17.03 3.22 -0.12
CA GLY A 190 17.46 2.69 -1.41
C GLY A 190 16.42 2.92 -2.52
N PHE A 191 15.14 2.66 -2.21
CA PHE A 191 14.00 2.91 -3.10
C PHE A 191 13.91 4.38 -3.49
N GLY A 192 13.92 5.27 -2.49
CA GLY A 192 13.82 6.72 -2.72
C GLY A 192 14.95 7.27 -3.59
N LEU A 193 16.18 6.79 -3.39
CA LEU A 193 17.32 7.21 -4.20
C LEU A 193 17.22 6.69 -5.65
N ALA A 194 16.84 5.42 -5.84
CA ALA A 194 16.77 4.82 -7.17
C ALA A 194 15.56 5.28 -8.00
N ALA A 195 14.42 5.57 -7.36
CA ALA A 195 13.21 6.03 -8.04
C ALA A 195 13.37 7.43 -8.65
N ALA A 196 14.35 8.22 -8.21
CA ALA A 196 14.78 9.48 -8.82
C ALA A 196 13.62 10.48 -9.09
N GLY A 197 12.65 10.56 -8.17
CA GLY A 197 11.50 11.46 -8.26
C GLY A 197 10.25 10.87 -8.92
N VAL A 198 10.31 9.63 -9.41
CA VAL A 198 9.12 8.86 -9.79
C VAL A 198 8.42 8.36 -8.52
N PRO A 199 7.07 8.44 -8.43
CA PRO A 199 6.32 7.87 -7.32
C PRO A 199 6.66 6.40 -7.07
N LEU A 200 6.82 6.04 -5.79
CA LEU A 200 7.03 4.67 -5.35
C LEU A 200 6.12 4.38 -4.16
N ILE A 201 5.33 3.32 -4.27
CA ILE A 201 4.61 2.73 -3.14
C ILE A 201 5.05 1.27 -2.98
N GLY A 202 4.77 0.66 -1.85
CA GLY A 202 5.09 -0.75 -1.66
C GLY A 202 4.72 -1.29 -0.30
N CYS A 203 5.03 -2.55 -0.06
CA CYS A 203 4.88 -3.17 1.25
C CYS A 203 5.82 -4.35 1.50
N SER A 204 5.88 -4.78 2.75
CA SER A 204 6.45 -6.07 3.12
C SER A 204 5.52 -7.22 2.73
N THR A 205 6.07 -8.42 2.58
CA THR A 205 5.35 -9.58 2.03
C THR A 205 5.44 -10.82 2.93
N ALA A 206 4.68 -11.86 2.58
CA ALA A 206 4.91 -13.24 3.03
C ALA A 206 5.51 -14.13 1.92
N GLY A 207 6.28 -13.52 1.01
CA GLY A 207 6.87 -14.14 -0.17
C GLY A 207 6.61 -13.29 -1.42
N GLU A 208 7.57 -13.25 -2.33
CA GLU A 208 7.53 -12.44 -3.54
C GLU A 208 7.13 -13.30 -4.76
N ILE A 209 6.44 -12.69 -5.73
CA ILE A 209 6.06 -13.32 -6.99
C ILE A 209 6.62 -12.49 -8.13
N ALA A 210 7.29 -13.12 -9.09
CA ALA A 210 7.74 -12.47 -10.32
C ALA A 210 7.69 -13.42 -11.52
N THR A 211 7.87 -12.89 -12.74
CA THR A 211 7.91 -13.68 -13.99
C THR A 211 8.89 -14.87 -13.92
N GLY A 212 9.98 -14.73 -13.17
CA GLY A 212 11.01 -15.76 -13.02
C GLY A 212 10.75 -16.79 -11.92
N GLY A 213 9.63 -16.73 -11.21
CA GLY A 213 9.33 -17.61 -10.08
C GLY A 213 8.79 -16.88 -8.84
N ALA A 214 8.29 -17.66 -7.89
CA ALA A 214 8.13 -17.21 -6.51
C ALA A 214 9.49 -17.24 -5.79
N ASP A 215 9.71 -16.29 -4.90
CA ASP A 215 10.89 -16.20 -4.07
C ASP A 215 10.51 -15.91 -2.61
N ASP A 216 11.39 -16.28 -1.70
CA ASP A 216 11.29 -15.93 -0.28
C ASP A 216 12.60 -15.24 0.12
N GLY A 217 12.56 -13.91 0.31
CA GLY A 217 13.72 -13.17 0.82
C GLY A 217 14.31 -12.15 -0.17
N GLY A 218 13.56 -11.72 -1.18
CA GLY A 218 14.02 -10.79 -2.19
C GLY A 218 13.29 -9.44 -2.19
N VAL A 219 13.57 -8.66 -3.22
CA VAL A 219 12.82 -7.44 -3.57
C VAL A 219 12.32 -7.58 -5.00
N VAL A 220 11.02 -7.41 -5.21
CA VAL A 220 10.39 -7.35 -6.53
C VAL A 220 9.75 -5.99 -6.73
N VAL A 221 9.98 -5.37 -7.88
CA VAL A 221 9.40 -4.06 -8.25
C VAL A 221 8.64 -4.21 -9.55
N PHE A 222 7.34 -3.87 -9.54
CA PHE A 222 6.57 -3.63 -10.74
C PHE A 222 6.70 -2.15 -11.15
N ALA A 223 6.97 -1.89 -12.43
CA ALA A 223 7.07 -0.54 -12.95
C ALA A 223 6.08 -0.31 -14.09
N LEU A 224 5.40 0.83 -14.06
CA LEU A 224 4.58 1.35 -15.15
C LEU A 224 5.34 2.47 -15.85
N GLY A 225 5.28 2.56 -17.18
CA GLY A 225 5.92 3.63 -17.93
C GLY A 225 5.17 4.06 -19.18
N GLY A 226 5.41 5.31 -19.57
CA GLY A 226 4.85 5.92 -20.78
C GLY A 226 3.70 6.90 -20.53
N ASP A 227 3.37 7.68 -21.55
CA ASP A 227 2.41 8.78 -21.52
C ASP A 227 0.94 8.31 -21.53
N GLY A 228 0.72 7.02 -21.81
CA GLY A 228 -0.61 6.43 -21.73
C GLY A 228 -1.07 6.09 -20.31
N PHE A 229 -0.20 6.23 -19.31
CA PHE A 229 -0.53 6.10 -17.89
C PHE A 229 -0.52 7.46 -17.18
N ALA A 230 -1.48 7.66 -16.27
CA ALA A 230 -1.47 8.75 -15.31
C ALA A 230 -1.66 8.17 -13.90
N VAL A 231 -0.82 8.60 -12.96
CA VAL A 231 -0.79 8.03 -11.61
C VAL A 231 -0.73 9.13 -10.56
N GLU A 232 -1.49 8.96 -9.50
CA GLU A 232 -1.38 9.74 -8.27
C GLU A 232 -1.31 8.79 -7.07
N VAL A 233 -0.40 9.09 -6.14
CA VAL A 233 -0.15 8.24 -4.97
C VAL A 233 -0.48 8.96 -3.67
N SER A 234 -0.81 8.20 -2.65
CA SER A 234 -1.13 8.70 -1.32
C SER A 234 -0.71 7.70 -0.25
N CYS A 235 -0.56 8.20 0.97
CA CYS A 235 -0.25 7.42 2.15
C CYS A 235 -1.06 7.96 3.32
N GLN A 236 -1.58 7.07 4.15
CA GLN A 236 -2.32 7.42 5.35
C GLN A 236 -1.98 6.46 6.48
N GLU A 237 -1.48 6.99 7.60
CA GLU A 237 -1.38 6.23 8.85
C GLU A 237 -2.76 6.01 9.47
N VAL A 238 -2.96 4.84 10.05
CA VAL A 238 -4.21 4.43 10.71
C VAL A 238 -4.15 4.87 12.16
N ASN A 239 -4.79 6.00 12.48
CA ASN A 239 -4.82 6.51 13.85
C ASN A 239 -5.95 5.85 14.64
N ASP A 240 -5.67 5.45 15.88
CA ASP A 240 -6.65 4.89 16.83
C ASP A 240 -7.46 3.69 16.28
N GLY A 241 -6.93 2.98 15.28
CA GLY A 241 -7.60 1.85 14.63
C GLY A 241 -8.73 2.22 13.67
N ASP A 242 -8.91 3.50 13.31
CA ASP A 242 -9.95 3.95 12.38
C ASP A 242 -9.57 3.70 10.91
N LEU A 243 -9.67 2.43 10.51
CA LEU A 243 -9.39 1.97 9.15
C LEU A 243 -10.32 2.57 8.10
N ARG A 244 -11.57 2.89 8.46
CA ARG A 244 -12.53 3.44 7.51
C ARG A 244 -12.18 4.87 7.13
N SER A 245 -11.89 5.71 8.11
CA SER A 245 -11.42 7.07 7.82
C SER A 245 -10.09 7.04 7.08
N ALA A 246 -9.14 6.19 7.49
CA ALA A 246 -7.87 6.05 6.79
C ALA A 246 -8.04 5.60 5.33
N GLY A 247 -8.91 4.62 5.07
CA GLY A 247 -9.26 4.17 3.72
C GLY A 247 -9.91 5.25 2.86
N SER A 248 -10.76 6.10 3.45
CA SER A 248 -11.36 7.24 2.75
C SER A 248 -10.32 8.32 2.38
N GLU A 249 -9.44 8.67 3.31
CA GLU A 249 -8.41 9.69 3.10
C GLU A 249 -7.37 9.24 2.07
N VAL A 250 -6.86 8.00 2.19
CA VAL A 250 -5.87 7.47 1.24
C VAL A 250 -6.45 7.41 -0.18
N ALA A 251 -7.74 7.08 -0.33
CA ALA A 251 -8.39 7.02 -1.63
C ALA A 251 -8.57 8.39 -2.33
N GLY A 252 -8.30 9.50 -1.64
CA GLY A 252 -8.42 10.85 -2.19
C GLY A 252 -7.47 11.15 -3.37
N CYS A 253 -6.44 10.35 -3.60
CA CYS A 253 -5.55 10.49 -4.77
C CYS A 253 -6.29 10.34 -6.11
N VAL A 254 -7.40 9.59 -6.15
CA VAL A 254 -8.22 9.43 -7.37
C VAL A 254 -8.76 10.76 -7.90
N GLU A 255 -9.04 11.72 -7.03
CA GLU A 255 -9.59 13.03 -7.41
C GLU A 255 -8.57 13.96 -8.07
N GLN A 256 -7.29 13.63 -7.95
CA GLN A 256 -6.19 14.39 -8.54
C GLN A 256 -5.97 13.98 -10.01
N LEU A 257 -6.59 12.89 -10.46
CA LEU A 257 -6.55 12.41 -11.84
C LEU A 257 -7.77 12.84 -12.64
N ALA A 258 -7.55 13.13 -13.92
CA ALA A 258 -8.62 13.18 -14.89
C ALA A 258 -9.16 11.76 -15.11
N ARG A 259 -10.35 11.49 -14.57
CA ARG A 259 -10.99 10.18 -14.61
C ARG A 259 -11.20 9.72 -16.06
N ARG A 260 -10.65 8.55 -16.40
CA ARG A 260 -10.93 7.83 -17.66
C ARG A 260 -11.72 6.56 -17.36
N GLU A 261 -12.25 5.91 -18.38
CA GLU A 261 -12.97 4.64 -18.23
C GLU A 261 -12.09 3.58 -17.55
N SER A 262 -10.82 3.50 -17.95
CA SER A 262 -9.81 2.62 -17.34
C SER A 262 -9.12 3.28 -16.14
N THR A 263 -9.83 3.39 -15.01
CA THR A 263 -9.29 3.88 -13.74
C THR A 263 -9.40 2.80 -12.67
N VAL A 264 -8.35 2.60 -11.86
CA VAL A 264 -8.33 1.67 -10.71
C VAL A 264 -7.65 2.32 -9.51
N LEU A 265 -8.06 1.94 -8.31
CA LEU A 265 -7.35 2.27 -7.08
C LEU A 265 -6.65 1.03 -6.52
N LEU A 266 -5.32 1.02 -6.60
CA LEU A 266 -4.46 0.04 -5.95
C LEU A 266 -4.29 0.40 -4.47
N LEU A 267 -4.48 -0.55 -3.57
CA LEU A 267 -4.36 -0.40 -2.11
C LEU A 267 -3.37 -1.43 -1.55
N LEU A 268 -2.39 -0.96 -0.78
CA LEU A 268 -1.52 -1.81 0.04
C LEU A 268 -1.65 -1.37 1.49
N SER A 269 -2.19 -2.26 2.33
CA SER A 269 -2.54 -1.96 3.73
C SER A 269 -1.72 -2.79 4.70
N ASP A 270 -1.56 -2.32 5.93
CA ASP A 270 -1.05 -3.14 7.02
C ASP A 270 -2.03 -4.29 7.33
N GLY A 271 -1.59 -5.53 7.07
CA GLY A 271 -2.39 -6.73 7.29
C GLY A 271 -2.70 -7.04 8.76
N LEU A 272 -2.07 -6.34 9.71
CA LEU A 272 -2.29 -6.51 11.14
C LEU A 272 -3.11 -5.37 11.77
N ALA A 273 -3.50 -4.35 11.00
CA ALA A 273 -4.17 -3.16 11.52
C ALA A 273 -5.66 -3.32 11.86
N GLY A 274 -6.22 -4.54 11.77
CA GLY A 274 -7.62 -4.86 12.11
C GLY A 274 -8.47 -5.26 10.90
N ASP A 275 -9.77 -4.94 10.93
CA ASP A 275 -10.73 -5.36 9.90
C ASP A 275 -10.56 -4.55 8.59
N GLN A 276 -9.86 -5.14 7.63
CA GLN A 276 -9.55 -4.54 6.33
C GLN A 276 -10.80 -4.28 5.46
N GLN A 277 -11.96 -4.87 5.80
CA GLN A 277 -13.21 -4.51 5.13
C GLN A 277 -13.62 -3.05 5.42
N GLU A 278 -13.16 -2.46 6.52
CA GLU A 278 -13.32 -1.02 6.78
C GLU A 278 -12.50 -0.14 5.83
N VAL A 279 -11.29 -0.57 5.45
CA VAL A 279 -10.48 0.12 4.42
C VAL A 279 -11.24 0.16 3.09
N VAL A 280 -11.83 -0.97 2.68
CA VAL A 280 -12.66 -1.09 1.46
C VAL A 280 -13.88 -0.17 1.53
N ARG A 281 -14.57 -0.13 2.68
CA ARG A 281 -15.74 0.75 2.91
C ARG A 281 -15.34 2.22 2.85
N GLY A 282 -14.23 2.60 3.49
CA GLY A 282 -13.71 3.97 3.46
C GLY A 282 -13.34 4.41 2.05
N ALA A 283 -12.54 3.61 1.35
CA ALA A 283 -12.17 3.89 -0.03
C ALA A 283 -13.40 3.96 -0.94
N TYR A 284 -14.41 3.10 -0.73
CA TYR A 284 -15.70 3.15 -1.44
C TYR A 284 -16.42 4.47 -1.27
N ASP A 285 -16.55 4.92 -0.02
CA ASP A 285 -17.25 6.15 0.32
C ASP A 285 -16.62 7.35 -0.41
N ARG A 286 -15.32 7.26 -0.75
CA ARG A 286 -14.57 8.27 -1.48
C ARG A 286 -14.65 8.15 -3.00
N VAL A 287 -14.39 6.97 -3.57
CA VAL A 287 -14.22 6.80 -5.03
C VAL A 287 -15.50 6.44 -5.78
N GLY A 288 -16.53 5.99 -5.05
CA GLY A 288 -17.80 5.53 -5.59
C GLY A 288 -17.75 4.11 -6.19
N ALA A 289 -18.83 3.73 -6.87
CA ALA A 289 -19.02 2.37 -7.40
C ALA A 289 -18.28 2.06 -8.71
N GLU A 290 -17.88 3.11 -9.42
CA GLU A 290 -17.28 3.02 -10.76
C GLU A 290 -15.77 2.75 -10.71
N VAL A 291 -15.07 3.12 -9.63
CA VAL A 291 -13.62 2.85 -9.52
C VAL A 291 -13.43 1.53 -8.76
N PRO A 292 -12.93 0.48 -9.43
CA PRO A 292 -12.61 -0.75 -8.74
C PRO A 292 -11.45 -0.54 -7.76
N LEU A 293 -11.49 -1.33 -6.68
CA LEU A 293 -10.37 -1.44 -5.74
C LEU A 293 -9.64 -2.75 -5.96
N VAL A 294 -8.32 -2.71 -5.90
CA VAL A 294 -7.47 -3.88 -6.05
C VAL A 294 -6.25 -3.79 -5.15
N GLY A 295 -5.64 -4.91 -4.78
CA GLY A 295 -4.41 -4.92 -4.00
C GLY A 295 -4.37 -6.01 -2.95
N GLY A 296 -3.55 -5.80 -1.92
CA GLY A 296 -3.35 -6.81 -0.88
C GLY A 296 -2.80 -6.22 0.41
N CYS A 297 -2.90 -7.02 1.47
CA CYS A 297 -2.40 -6.68 2.79
C CYS A 297 -0.97 -7.16 2.95
N ALA A 298 -0.11 -6.27 3.44
CA ALA A 298 1.27 -6.54 3.76
C ALA A 298 1.40 -7.73 4.72
N GLY A 299 2.48 -8.49 4.58
CA GLY A 299 2.78 -9.66 5.39
C GLY A 299 4.16 -9.60 6.01
N ASP A 300 4.44 -10.57 6.88
CA ASP A 300 5.73 -10.72 7.55
C ASP A 300 6.18 -12.19 7.68
N GLY A 301 5.88 -13.00 6.66
CA GLY A 301 6.31 -14.40 6.60
C GLY A 301 5.69 -15.28 7.70
N LEU A 302 4.41 -15.07 7.98
CA LEU A 302 3.60 -15.73 9.01
C LEU A 302 4.05 -15.50 10.46
N ARG A 303 4.92 -14.50 10.73
CA ARG A 303 5.31 -14.14 12.10
C ARG A 303 4.20 -13.42 12.86
N MET A 304 3.36 -12.66 12.16
CA MET A 304 2.24 -11.90 12.70
C MET A 304 2.66 -10.86 13.77
N GLU A 305 3.82 -10.24 13.56
CA GLU A 305 4.45 -9.30 14.50
C GLU A 305 4.46 -7.86 13.98
N ARG A 306 4.84 -7.66 12.71
CA ARG A 306 4.97 -6.31 12.12
C ARG A 306 5.01 -6.38 10.61
N THR A 307 4.19 -5.55 9.97
CA THR A 307 4.26 -5.31 8.52
C THR A 307 4.73 -3.89 8.24
N THR A 308 5.20 -3.66 7.01
CA THR A 308 5.73 -2.36 6.56
C THR A 308 5.05 -1.92 5.28
N GLN A 309 4.75 -0.63 5.17
CA GLN A 309 4.36 0.03 3.93
C GLN A 309 5.48 0.99 3.49
N PHE A 310 5.73 1.09 2.20
CA PHE A 310 6.74 1.99 1.63
C PHE A 310 6.06 3.12 0.87
N PHE A 311 6.51 4.35 1.11
CA PHE A 311 6.06 5.54 0.39
C PHE A 311 7.25 6.44 0.07
N GLY A 312 7.75 6.35 -1.17
CA GLY A 312 8.97 7.02 -1.60
C GLY A 312 10.18 6.54 -0.80
N SER A 313 10.77 7.45 0.00
CA SER A 313 11.95 7.18 0.82
C SER A 313 11.63 6.87 2.29
N VAL A 314 10.37 6.54 2.60
CA VAL A 314 9.90 6.33 3.98
C VAL A 314 9.28 4.95 4.12
N ALA A 315 9.66 4.24 5.18
CA ALA A 315 8.98 3.05 5.68
C ALA A 315 8.00 3.45 6.79
N LEU A 316 6.79 2.91 6.73
CA LEU A 316 5.72 3.14 7.68
C LEU A 316 5.21 1.81 8.22
N THR A 317 4.64 1.85 9.43
CA THR A 317 3.86 0.75 10.01
C THR A 317 2.46 1.26 10.28
N ASN A 318 1.46 0.38 10.36
CA ASN A 318 0.08 0.77 10.64
C ASN A 318 -0.41 1.84 9.64
N ALA A 319 -0.10 1.63 8.36
CA ALA A 319 -0.38 2.58 7.30
C ALA A 319 -1.03 1.89 6.10
N ILE A 320 -1.61 2.72 5.23
CA ILE A 320 -2.17 2.33 3.95
C ILE A 320 -1.50 3.22 2.91
N VAL A 321 -0.95 2.62 1.86
CA VAL A 321 -0.48 3.34 0.67
C VAL A 321 -1.36 3.00 -0.51
N ALA A 322 -1.60 3.97 -1.38
CA ALA A 322 -2.45 3.78 -2.53
C ALA A 322 -1.88 4.43 -3.79
N ALA A 323 -2.26 3.88 -4.94
CA ALA A 323 -2.04 4.47 -6.24
C ALA A 323 -3.36 4.47 -7.01
N ALA A 324 -3.85 5.67 -7.35
CA ALA A 324 -4.83 5.82 -8.40
C ALA A 324 -4.11 5.70 -9.74
N ILE A 325 -4.53 4.76 -10.58
CA ILE A 325 -3.92 4.49 -11.88
C ILE A 325 -4.99 4.64 -12.94
N THR A 326 -4.71 5.49 -13.92
CA THR A 326 -5.53 5.69 -15.11
C THR A 326 -4.73 5.30 -16.34
N SER A 327 -5.35 4.56 -17.26
CA SER A 327 -4.72 4.08 -18.50
C SER A 327 -5.52 4.50 -19.74
N ASP A 328 -4.85 4.66 -20.87
CA ASP A 328 -5.46 4.70 -22.20
C ASP A 328 -5.75 3.29 -22.76
N GLY A 329 -5.22 2.25 -22.12
CA GLY A 329 -5.50 0.85 -22.42
C GLY A 329 -6.55 0.25 -21.48
N PRO A 330 -7.01 -0.99 -21.75
CA PRO A 330 -7.90 -1.69 -20.85
C PRO A 330 -7.21 -1.98 -19.50
N ILE A 331 -8.01 -1.97 -18.44
CA ILE A 331 -7.65 -2.52 -17.13
C ILE A 331 -8.64 -3.64 -16.84
N GLY A 332 -8.15 -4.75 -16.32
CA GLY A 332 -8.99 -5.89 -15.94
C GLY A 332 -8.56 -6.48 -14.61
N ILE A 333 -9.53 -7.00 -13.87
CA ILE A 333 -9.34 -7.55 -12.52
C ILE A 333 -9.96 -8.94 -12.48
N GLY A 334 -9.11 -9.93 -12.31
CA GLY A 334 -9.49 -11.31 -12.08
C GLY A 334 -9.48 -11.64 -10.60
N VAL A 335 -10.49 -12.39 -10.14
CA VAL A 335 -10.63 -12.80 -8.74
C VAL A 335 -11.13 -14.23 -8.70
N SER A 336 -10.42 -15.13 -8.04
CA SER A 336 -10.90 -16.49 -7.84
C SER A 336 -10.26 -17.16 -6.63
N HIS A 337 -11.06 -17.95 -5.90
CA HIS A 337 -10.60 -18.65 -4.69
C HIS A 337 -10.42 -20.16 -4.92
N GLY A 338 -11.35 -20.85 -5.59
CA GLY A 338 -11.22 -22.28 -5.91
C GLY A 338 -11.95 -23.22 -4.96
N TRP A 339 -12.42 -22.70 -3.82
CA TRP A 339 -13.29 -23.45 -2.91
C TRP A 339 -14.72 -23.60 -3.46
N ARG A 340 -15.40 -24.66 -3.03
CA ARG A 340 -16.81 -24.91 -3.36
C ARG A 340 -17.63 -25.13 -2.10
N SER A 341 -18.89 -24.69 -2.12
CA SER A 341 -19.81 -24.94 -1.02
C SER A 341 -20.15 -26.42 -0.91
N THR A 342 -20.10 -26.97 0.30
CA THR A 342 -20.30 -28.42 0.54
C THR A 342 -21.55 -28.76 1.33
N GLY A 343 -22.39 -27.77 1.66
CA GLY A 343 -23.58 -28.02 2.47
C GLY A 343 -24.60 -26.89 2.41
N GLY A 344 -25.60 -27.00 3.29
CA GLY A 344 -26.63 -25.98 3.46
C GLY A 344 -26.08 -24.69 4.07
N SER A 345 -26.71 -23.57 3.74
CA SER A 345 -26.42 -22.28 4.36
C SER A 345 -26.77 -22.27 5.85
N MET A 346 -26.01 -21.52 6.63
CA MET A 346 -26.17 -21.29 8.06
C MET A 346 -26.28 -19.79 8.30
N THR A 347 -27.01 -19.40 9.34
CA THR A 347 -27.08 -18.01 9.79
C THR A 347 -26.06 -17.78 10.89
N VAL A 348 -25.27 -16.73 10.75
CA VAL A 348 -24.38 -16.23 11.81
C VAL A 348 -25.26 -15.56 12.85
N THR A 349 -25.65 -16.29 13.88
CA THR A 349 -26.62 -15.79 14.88
C THR A 349 -25.95 -14.87 15.90
N LYS A 350 -24.66 -15.09 16.18
CA LYS A 350 -23.84 -14.21 17.00
C LYS A 350 -22.39 -14.21 16.54
N SER A 351 -21.81 -13.03 16.40
CA SER A 351 -20.37 -12.83 16.17
C SER A 351 -19.89 -11.52 16.79
N SER A 352 -18.60 -11.48 17.10
CA SER A 352 -17.91 -10.29 17.61
C SER A 352 -16.63 -10.06 16.82
N GLY A 353 -16.71 -9.20 15.80
CA GLY A 353 -15.63 -8.95 14.86
C GLY A 353 -15.24 -10.23 14.10
N VAL A 354 -14.02 -10.70 14.32
CA VAL A 354 -13.49 -11.92 13.67
C VAL A 354 -13.87 -13.22 14.39
N VAL A 355 -14.48 -13.15 15.57
CA VAL A 355 -14.90 -14.32 16.35
C VAL A 355 -16.34 -14.68 16.01
N VAL A 356 -16.54 -15.92 15.57
CA VAL A 356 -17.88 -16.50 15.33
C VAL A 356 -18.29 -17.29 16.56
N GLU A 357 -19.36 -16.85 17.22
CA GLU A 357 -19.80 -17.43 18.48
C GLU A 357 -20.87 -18.49 18.26
N THR A 358 -21.89 -18.19 17.46
CA THR A 358 -22.98 -19.12 17.17
C THR A 358 -23.39 -19.13 15.70
N LEU A 359 -23.73 -20.32 15.22
CA LEU A 359 -24.28 -20.59 13.89
C LEU A 359 -25.62 -21.31 14.09
N ASP A 360 -26.71 -20.80 13.50
CA ASP A 360 -28.06 -21.37 13.66
C ASP A 360 -28.47 -21.57 15.14
N ASP A 361 -28.15 -20.59 16.00
CA ASP A 361 -28.36 -20.60 17.46
C ASP A 361 -27.59 -21.69 18.24
N GLU A 362 -26.67 -22.41 17.59
CA GLU A 362 -25.79 -23.42 18.19
C GLU A 362 -24.33 -22.94 18.26
N PRO A 363 -23.48 -23.48 19.16
CA PRO A 363 -22.07 -23.12 19.21
C PRO A 363 -21.39 -23.28 17.85
N ALA A 364 -20.68 -22.24 17.43
CA ALA A 364 -20.14 -22.17 16.07
C ALA A 364 -19.12 -23.27 15.79
N LEU A 365 -18.25 -23.58 16.76
CA LEU A 365 -17.23 -24.63 16.60
C LEU A 365 -17.87 -26.01 16.45
N ASP A 366 -18.86 -26.33 17.28
CA ASP A 366 -19.58 -27.61 17.25
C ASP A 366 -20.28 -27.79 15.93
N THR A 367 -20.99 -26.75 15.50
CA THR A 367 -21.72 -26.74 14.24
C THR A 367 -20.79 -26.98 13.06
N TYR A 368 -19.66 -26.28 13.04
CA TYR A 368 -18.63 -26.41 12.00
C TYR A 368 -18.03 -27.82 11.98
N LEU A 369 -17.59 -28.34 13.13
CA LEU A 369 -16.94 -29.66 13.23
C LEU A 369 -17.92 -30.81 12.98
N ASN A 370 -19.19 -30.68 13.38
CA ASN A 370 -20.20 -31.71 13.16
C ASN A 370 -20.64 -31.78 11.70
N ARG A 371 -20.81 -30.64 11.02
CA ARG A 371 -21.15 -30.61 9.60
C ARG A 371 -20.05 -31.17 8.71
N LEU A 372 -18.79 -31.07 9.15
CA LEU A 372 -17.62 -31.63 8.46
C LEU A 372 -17.27 -33.07 8.86
N ASP A 373 -18.06 -33.69 9.75
CA ASP A 373 -17.74 -34.99 10.37
C ASP A 373 -16.27 -35.06 10.83
N ALA A 374 -15.82 -34.01 11.53
CA ALA A 374 -14.41 -33.82 11.82
C ALA A 374 -13.83 -34.98 12.65
N PRO A 375 -12.58 -35.41 12.40
CA PRO A 375 -11.90 -36.42 13.21
C PRO A 375 -11.85 -36.05 14.71
N ALA A 376 -11.76 -37.05 15.58
CA ALA A 376 -11.72 -36.82 17.03
C ALA A 376 -10.54 -35.95 17.47
N GLU A 377 -9.37 -36.09 16.82
CA GLU A 377 -8.16 -35.31 17.11
C GLU A 377 -8.35 -33.80 16.85
N VAL A 378 -9.03 -33.45 15.74
CA VAL A 378 -9.37 -32.06 15.35
C VAL A 378 -10.25 -31.36 16.40
N ARG A 379 -11.00 -32.13 17.21
CA ARG A 379 -11.88 -31.58 18.24
C ARG A 379 -11.15 -31.18 19.53
N VAL A 380 -9.88 -31.53 19.68
CA VAL A 380 -9.12 -31.32 20.92
C VAL A 380 -7.71 -30.78 20.71
N ASP A 381 -7.12 -30.95 19.53
CA ASP A 381 -5.78 -30.48 19.20
C ASP A 381 -5.84 -29.26 18.28
N ALA A 382 -5.19 -28.18 18.70
CA ALA A 382 -5.23 -26.91 17.97
C ALA A 382 -4.46 -26.95 16.65
N ALA A 383 -3.38 -27.73 16.56
CA ALA A 383 -2.59 -27.85 15.33
C ALA A 383 -3.38 -28.67 14.30
N ALA A 384 -3.92 -29.82 14.71
CA ALA A 384 -4.79 -30.65 13.88
C ALA A 384 -6.03 -29.85 13.41
N PHE A 385 -6.62 -29.01 14.26
CA PHE A 385 -7.69 -28.10 13.86
C PHE A 385 -7.25 -27.12 12.78
N THR A 386 -6.10 -26.47 12.96
CA THR A 386 -5.60 -25.47 12.02
C THR A 386 -5.35 -26.09 10.65
N ASP A 387 -4.69 -27.26 10.60
CA ASP A 387 -4.43 -28.00 9.36
C ASP A 387 -5.74 -28.46 8.69
N PHE A 388 -6.70 -28.96 9.48
CA PHE A 388 -8.01 -29.38 8.98
C PHE A 388 -8.83 -28.22 8.42
N ALA A 389 -8.83 -27.09 9.11
CA ALA A 389 -9.56 -25.88 8.73
C ALA A 389 -8.92 -25.18 7.53
N ALA A 390 -7.64 -25.42 7.26
CA ALA A 390 -6.91 -24.76 6.19
C ALA A 390 -7.55 -24.94 4.81
N THR A 391 -8.17 -26.09 4.56
CA THR A 391 -8.89 -26.39 3.31
C THR A 391 -10.41 -26.29 3.45
N ARG A 392 -10.92 -25.88 4.61
CA ARG A 392 -12.34 -25.90 4.97
C ARG A 392 -12.89 -24.56 5.48
N PRO A 393 -12.68 -23.45 4.78
CA PRO A 393 -13.08 -22.13 5.28
C PRO A 393 -14.60 -21.97 5.33
N ILE A 394 -15.02 -20.82 5.86
CA ILE A 394 -16.40 -20.37 5.74
C ILE A 394 -16.51 -19.43 4.54
N GLY A 395 -17.52 -19.63 3.70
CA GLY A 395 -17.86 -18.68 2.65
C GLY A 395 -19.07 -17.85 3.02
N LEU A 396 -18.92 -16.53 2.95
CA LEU A 396 -20.03 -15.58 3.07
C LEU A 396 -20.81 -15.55 1.77
N ILE A 397 -22.07 -15.96 1.85
CA ILE A 397 -22.96 -16.04 0.70
C ILE A 397 -23.34 -14.62 0.27
N ARG A 398 -22.97 -14.24 -0.94
CA ARG A 398 -23.43 -13.00 -1.60
C ARG A 398 -24.29 -13.35 -2.81
N ARG A 399 -24.96 -12.34 -3.38
CA ARG A 399 -25.92 -12.55 -4.48
C ARG A 399 -25.34 -13.33 -5.67
N ASN A 400 -24.08 -13.07 -6.02
CA ASN A 400 -23.46 -13.59 -7.25
C ASN A 400 -22.10 -14.26 -7.04
N ARG A 401 -21.64 -14.40 -5.79
CA ARG A 401 -20.34 -14.97 -5.44
C ARG A 401 -20.30 -15.31 -3.96
N ASP A 402 -19.34 -16.12 -3.56
CA ASP A 402 -19.01 -16.31 -2.16
C ASP A 402 -17.72 -15.55 -1.81
N GLU A 403 -17.66 -14.99 -0.61
CA GLU A 403 -16.45 -14.33 -0.08
C GLU A 403 -15.86 -15.22 1.00
N ILE A 404 -14.65 -15.73 0.78
CA ILE A 404 -14.02 -16.69 1.69
C ILE A 404 -13.50 -15.99 2.95
N ARG A 405 -13.64 -16.69 4.09
CA ARG A 405 -13.15 -16.31 5.41
C ARG A 405 -12.31 -17.46 5.96
N PHE A 406 -11.01 -17.23 6.03
CA PHE A 406 -10.07 -18.25 6.50
C PHE A 406 -10.29 -18.50 8.00
N VAL A 407 -10.66 -19.74 8.36
CA VAL A 407 -10.87 -20.16 9.75
C VAL A 407 -9.50 -20.46 10.35
N ALA A 408 -9.05 -19.61 11.26
CA ALA A 408 -7.68 -19.58 11.75
C ALA A 408 -7.47 -20.44 13.00
N LYS A 409 -8.41 -20.39 13.94
CA LYS A 409 -8.24 -20.93 15.28
C LYS A 409 -9.57 -21.34 15.90
N ALA A 410 -9.54 -22.43 16.66
CA ALA A 410 -10.62 -22.83 17.55
C ALA A 410 -10.38 -22.35 18.99
N ASP A 411 -11.46 -21.99 19.67
CA ASP A 411 -11.54 -21.92 21.13
C ASP A 411 -12.37 -23.10 21.62
N PHE A 412 -11.70 -24.14 22.13
CA PHE A 412 -12.37 -25.35 22.58
C PHE A 412 -13.13 -25.19 23.90
N GLU A 413 -12.82 -24.15 24.69
CA GLU A 413 -13.49 -23.87 25.96
C GLU A 413 -14.81 -23.12 25.70
N ASN A 414 -14.74 -22.03 24.95
CA ASN A 414 -15.92 -21.21 24.61
C ASN A 414 -16.71 -21.77 23.41
N ARG A 415 -16.19 -22.80 22.73
CA ARG A 415 -16.81 -23.45 21.57
C ARG A 415 -17.03 -22.49 20.39
N THR A 416 -16.08 -21.59 20.18
CA THR A 416 -16.06 -20.59 19.10
C THR A 416 -14.92 -20.85 18.12
N PHE A 417 -14.94 -20.18 16.97
CA PHE A 417 -13.77 -20.12 16.09
C PHE A 417 -13.52 -18.69 15.61
N THR A 418 -12.27 -18.41 15.29
CA THR A 418 -11.81 -17.10 14.82
C THR A 418 -11.44 -17.18 13.35
N CYS A 419 -11.92 -16.23 12.55
CA CYS A 419 -11.51 -16.02 11.17
C CYS A 419 -10.42 -14.94 11.06
N PHE A 420 -9.77 -14.80 9.91
CA PHE A 420 -8.87 -13.66 9.66
C PHE A 420 -9.59 -12.37 9.27
N ALA A 421 -10.87 -12.46 8.92
CA ALA A 421 -11.69 -11.33 8.55
C ALA A 421 -13.09 -11.44 9.17
N GLU A 422 -13.78 -10.30 9.29
CA GLU A 422 -15.11 -10.23 9.92
C GLU A 422 -16.10 -11.19 9.25
N VAL A 423 -16.88 -11.87 10.10
CA VAL A 423 -18.04 -12.65 9.72
C VAL A 423 -19.27 -11.95 10.32
N PRO A 424 -20.04 -11.17 9.55
CA PRO A 424 -21.07 -10.30 10.10
C PRO A 424 -22.24 -11.08 10.69
N GLN A 425 -22.68 -10.68 11.89
CA GLN A 425 -23.88 -11.19 12.52
C GLN A 425 -25.11 -10.95 11.63
N GLY A 426 -26.00 -11.93 11.55
CA GLY A 426 -27.14 -11.98 10.64
C GLY A 426 -26.77 -12.35 9.20
N GLY A 427 -25.48 -12.50 8.89
CA GLY A 427 -25.03 -12.97 7.58
C GLY A 427 -25.35 -14.45 7.33
N SER A 428 -25.50 -14.80 6.06
CA SER A 428 -25.58 -16.20 5.63
C SER A 428 -24.21 -16.70 5.20
N VAL A 429 -23.85 -17.88 5.69
CA VAL A 429 -22.57 -18.53 5.40
C VAL A 429 -22.77 -19.97 4.99
N SER A 430 -21.81 -20.56 4.29
CA SER A 430 -21.71 -22.01 4.08
C SER A 430 -20.31 -22.50 4.40
N ILE A 431 -20.19 -23.78 4.75
CA ILE A 431 -18.90 -24.44 4.81
C ILE A 431 -18.43 -24.68 3.38
N MET A 432 -17.15 -24.44 3.16
CA MET A 432 -16.50 -24.58 1.88
C MET A 432 -15.44 -25.69 1.96
N GLU A 433 -15.14 -26.33 0.84
CA GLU A 433 -14.01 -27.24 0.71
C GLU A 433 -13.22 -26.94 -0.56
N GLY A 434 -11.90 -27.10 -0.48
CA GLY A 434 -10.99 -26.93 -1.59
C GLY A 434 -9.78 -27.84 -1.43
N ASP A 435 -9.11 -28.09 -2.54
CA ASP A 435 -7.85 -28.84 -2.62
C ASP A 435 -6.89 -28.15 -3.59
N ALA A 436 -5.68 -28.67 -3.71
CA ALA A 436 -4.65 -28.09 -4.56
C ALA A 436 -5.08 -27.92 -6.03
N GLU A 437 -5.80 -28.88 -6.61
CA GLU A 437 -6.25 -28.78 -8.00
C GLU A 437 -7.33 -27.70 -8.17
N SER A 438 -8.25 -27.59 -7.20
CA SER A 438 -9.27 -26.53 -7.23
C SER A 438 -8.67 -25.12 -7.10
N VAL A 439 -7.61 -24.97 -6.30
CA VAL A 439 -6.87 -23.71 -6.14
C VAL A 439 -6.09 -23.37 -7.42
N LEU A 440 -5.47 -24.35 -8.07
CA LEU A 440 -4.81 -24.17 -9.38
C LEU A 440 -5.81 -23.83 -10.48
N GLY A 441 -7.00 -24.45 -10.48
CA GLY A 441 -8.07 -24.08 -11.40
C GLY A 441 -8.57 -22.64 -11.16
N ALA A 442 -8.54 -22.17 -9.91
CA ALA A 442 -8.82 -20.78 -9.60
C ALA A 442 -7.73 -19.82 -10.12
N THR A 443 -6.48 -20.25 -10.18
CA THR A 443 -5.40 -19.48 -10.80
C THR A 443 -5.69 -19.20 -12.27
N ASP A 444 -6.05 -20.24 -13.03
CA ASP A 444 -6.44 -20.10 -14.43
C ASP A 444 -7.67 -19.18 -14.60
N ALA A 445 -8.66 -19.33 -13.73
CA ALA A 445 -9.88 -18.52 -13.76
C ALA A 445 -9.61 -17.04 -13.43
N ALA A 446 -8.75 -16.74 -12.46
CA ALA A 446 -8.35 -15.37 -12.13
C ALA A 446 -7.57 -14.73 -13.29
N CYS A 447 -6.59 -15.44 -13.87
CA CYS A 447 -5.84 -14.92 -15.01
C CYS A 447 -6.76 -14.65 -16.21
N SER A 448 -7.64 -15.60 -16.53
CA SER A 448 -8.61 -15.46 -17.63
C SER A 448 -9.57 -14.29 -17.40
N GLY A 449 -10.09 -14.14 -16.18
CA GLY A 449 -10.97 -13.03 -15.82
C GLY A 449 -10.28 -11.66 -15.88
N ALA A 450 -8.98 -11.60 -15.57
CA ALA A 450 -8.20 -10.37 -15.63
C ALA A 450 -8.03 -9.85 -17.06
N VAL A 451 -8.00 -10.73 -18.06
CA VAL A 451 -7.83 -10.35 -19.48
C VAL A 451 -9.12 -10.35 -20.29
N GLU A 452 -10.28 -10.66 -19.69
CA GLU A 452 -11.57 -10.70 -20.39
C GLU A 452 -11.90 -9.37 -21.07
N THR A 453 -11.61 -8.24 -20.42
CA THR A 453 -11.86 -6.89 -20.93
C THR A 453 -10.93 -6.46 -22.07
N PHE A 454 -9.88 -7.24 -22.35
CA PHE A 454 -8.85 -6.89 -23.34
C PHE A 454 -9.26 -7.30 -24.77
N GLN A 455 -10.34 -8.08 -24.92
CA GLN A 455 -10.90 -8.49 -26.22
C GLN A 455 -9.87 -9.12 -27.16
N GLY A 456 -8.91 -9.88 -26.59
CA GLY A 456 -7.84 -10.55 -27.33
C GLY A 456 -6.57 -9.73 -27.53
N SER A 457 -6.50 -8.49 -27.04
CA SER A 457 -5.23 -7.75 -26.96
C SER A 457 -4.38 -8.33 -25.82
N PRO A 458 -3.06 -8.54 -26.00
CA PRO A 458 -2.21 -9.05 -24.93
C PRO A 458 -2.07 -8.01 -23.81
N PRO A 459 -2.02 -8.45 -22.54
CA PRO A 459 -1.70 -7.55 -21.44
C PRO A 459 -0.25 -7.06 -21.56
N LYS A 460 0.01 -5.88 -20.98
CA LYS A 460 1.35 -5.31 -20.83
C LYS A 460 2.00 -5.70 -19.52
N GLY A 461 1.21 -6.06 -18.49
CA GLY A 461 1.71 -6.66 -17.27
C GLY A 461 0.62 -7.03 -16.28
N PHE A 462 0.99 -7.91 -15.34
CA PHE A 462 0.16 -8.40 -14.24
C PHE A 462 0.76 -7.96 -12.90
N MET A 463 -0.09 -7.36 -12.07
CA MET A 463 0.13 -7.27 -10.63
C MET A 463 -0.67 -8.36 -9.92
N VAL A 464 -0.01 -9.15 -9.07
CA VAL A 464 -0.59 -10.36 -8.46
C VAL A 464 -0.61 -10.26 -6.95
N PHE A 465 -1.77 -10.50 -6.34
CA PHE A 465 -1.98 -10.54 -4.89
C PHE A 465 -2.55 -11.90 -4.54
N ASP A 466 -1.74 -12.75 -3.92
CA ASP A 466 -2.09 -14.13 -3.64
C ASP A 466 -2.13 -14.38 -2.14
N CYS A 467 -3.18 -15.00 -1.61
CA CYS A 467 -3.24 -15.23 -0.18
C CYS A 467 -2.15 -16.22 0.26
N ILE A 468 -1.39 -15.90 1.31
CA ILE A 468 -0.41 -16.83 1.88
C ILE A 468 -1.02 -18.18 2.29
N ALA A 469 -2.33 -18.19 2.62
CA ALA A 469 -3.04 -19.42 2.94
C ALA A 469 -3.15 -20.38 1.72
N ARG A 470 -3.14 -19.87 0.48
CA ARG A 470 -3.10 -20.71 -0.75
C ARG A 470 -1.75 -21.41 -0.87
N LYS A 471 -0.64 -20.73 -0.53
CA LYS A 471 0.71 -21.34 -0.46
C LYS A 471 0.72 -22.59 0.41
N GLY A 472 0.04 -22.56 1.56
CA GLY A 472 -0.10 -23.71 2.47
C GLY A 472 -0.91 -24.87 1.90
N VAL A 473 -1.93 -24.60 1.08
CA VAL A 473 -2.75 -25.64 0.43
C VAL A 473 -2.01 -26.28 -0.75
N LEU A 474 -1.25 -25.50 -1.50
CA LEU A 474 -0.57 -25.96 -2.71
C LEU A 474 0.71 -26.75 -2.42
N GLY A 475 1.46 -26.42 -1.38
CA GLY A 475 2.75 -27.07 -1.09
C GLY A 475 3.68 -27.01 -2.31
N GLU A 476 4.07 -28.16 -2.86
CA GLU A 476 4.92 -28.23 -4.07
C GLU A 476 4.23 -27.66 -5.34
N GLY A 477 2.89 -27.54 -5.32
CA GLY A 477 2.08 -27.00 -6.42
C GLY A 477 2.30 -25.51 -6.72
N ILE A 478 3.01 -24.77 -5.85
CA ILE A 478 3.32 -23.35 -6.04
C ILE A 478 4.01 -23.10 -7.38
N GLN A 479 4.94 -23.97 -7.80
CA GLN A 479 5.64 -23.78 -9.08
C GLN A 479 4.69 -23.86 -10.28
N ARG A 480 3.63 -24.69 -10.18
CA ARG A 480 2.58 -24.77 -11.20
C ARG A 480 1.70 -23.53 -11.19
N GLU A 481 1.34 -23.01 -10.01
CA GLU A 481 0.60 -21.75 -9.88
C GLU A 481 1.35 -20.59 -10.53
N ILE A 482 2.64 -20.43 -10.25
CA ILE A 482 3.45 -19.37 -10.87
C ILE A 482 3.56 -19.54 -12.38
N SER A 483 3.68 -20.79 -12.86
CA SER A 483 3.69 -21.07 -14.30
C SER A 483 2.37 -20.67 -14.96
N GLN A 484 1.22 -20.98 -14.35
CA GLN A 484 -0.11 -20.58 -14.84
C GLN A 484 -0.27 -19.05 -14.88
N ILE A 485 0.23 -18.35 -13.87
CA ILE A 485 0.23 -16.87 -13.84
C ILE A 485 1.07 -16.32 -14.99
N ALA A 486 2.27 -16.86 -15.20
CA ALA A 486 3.16 -16.43 -16.29
C ALA A 486 2.55 -16.72 -17.68
N ASP A 487 1.92 -17.88 -17.85
CA ASP A 487 1.21 -18.26 -19.08
C ASP A 487 0.03 -17.30 -19.33
N GLY A 488 -0.75 -16.98 -18.30
CA GLY A 488 -1.86 -16.03 -18.38
C GLY A 488 -1.42 -14.60 -18.72
N ALA A 489 -0.19 -14.23 -18.36
CA ALA A 489 0.40 -12.94 -18.69
C ALA A 489 0.92 -12.87 -20.14
N ASP A 490 0.96 -13.98 -20.89
CA ASP A 490 1.38 -14.03 -22.30
C ASP A 490 2.72 -13.31 -22.58
N GLY A 491 3.72 -13.57 -21.74
CA GLY A 491 5.06 -12.96 -21.85
C GLY A 491 5.17 -11.53 -21.32
N ALA A 492 4.10 -10.95 -20.79
CA ALA A 492 4.11 -9.66 -20.13
C ALA A 492 4.83 -9.69 -18.77
N ALA A 493 5.16 -8.51 -18.23
CA ALA A 493 5.79 -8.41 -16.93
C ALA A 493 4.84 -8.89 -15.82
N VAL A 494 5.34 -9.70 -14.89
CA VAL A 494 4.59 -10.19 -13.73
C VAL A 494 5.33 -9.78 -12.47
N ALA A 495 4.62 -9.17 -11.53
CA ALA A 495 5.12 -8.97 -10.17
C ALA A 495 3.97 -9.03 -9.17
N GLY A 496 4.26 -9.51 -7.97
CA GLY A 496 3.25 -9.66 -6.94
C GLY A 496 3.84 -10.17 -5.64
N PHE A 497 2.97 -10.60 -4.75
CA PHE A 497 3.39 -11.17 -3.47
C PHE A 497 2.31 -12.03 -2.83
N TYR A 498 2.75 -12.86 -1.89
CA TYR A 498 1.88 -13.56 -0.96
C TYR A 498 1.45 -12.63 0.18
N SER A 499 0.14 -12.38 0.28
CA SER A 499 -0.50 -11.37 1.11
C SER A 499 -1.26 -11.99 2.30
N TYR A 500 -1.59 -11.17 3.30
CA TYR A 500 -2.46 -11.57 4.43
C TYR A 500 -3.96 -11.38 4.16
N GLY A 501 -4.31 -10.94 2.96
CA GLY A 501 -5.68 -10.77 2.52
C GLY A 501 -5.74 -9.82 1.33
N GLU A 502 -6.70 -10.06 0.44
CA GLU A 502 -6.72 -9.44 -0.87
C GLU A 502 -7.83 -8.38 -0.96
N PHE A 503 -7.52 -7.26 -1.60
CA PHE A 503 -8.50 -6.30 -2.03
C PHE A 503 -8.91 -6.60 -3.47
N ALA A 504 -10.19 -6.86 -3.69
CA ALA A 504 -10.80 -6.87 -5.00
C ALA A 504 -12.27 -6.49 -4.92
N ARG A 505 -12.56 -5.23 -5.21
CA ARG A 505 -13.92 -4.73 -5.38
C ARG A 505 -14.12 -4.32 -6.83
N THR A 506 -14.75 -5.19 -7.61
CA THR A 506 -15.19 -4.89 -8.99
C THR A 506 -16.68 -4.55 -9.06
N SER A 507 -17.44 -4.91 -8.03
CA SER A 507 -18.87 -4.62 -7.90
C SER A 507 -19.31 -4.62 -6.44
N GLY A 508 -20.35 -3.84 -6.13
CA GLY A 508 -20.91 -3.74 -4.79
C GLY A 508 -20.00 -3.00 -3.80
N SER A 509 -20.30 -3.14 -2.51
CA SER A 509 -19.62 -2.43 -1.41
C SER A 509 -18.55 -3.26 -0.70
N SER A 510 -18.50 -4.57 -0.94
CA SER A 510 -17.55 -5.50 -0.31
C SER A 510 -16.44 -5.88 -1.29
N GLY A 511 -15.27 -6.23 -0.75
CA GLY A 511 -14.13 -6.60 -1.58
C GLY A 511 -12.87 -6.97 -0.81
N PHE A 512 -12.99 -7.37 0.45
CA PHE A 512 -11.90 -8.00 1.19
C PHE A 512 -12.06 -9.51 1.19
N HIS A 513 -11.01 -10.21 0.78
CA HIS A 513 -10.99 -11.65 0.56
C HIS A 513 -9.85 -12.30 1.34
N ASN A 514 -10.04 -13.57 1.68
CA ASN A 514 -8.96 -14.46 2.10
C ASN A 514 -8.94 -15.67 1.16
N GLN A 515 -7.84 -16.41 1.13
CA GLN A 515 -7.70 -17.61 0.29
C GLN A 515 -8.07 -17.38 -1.18
N THR A 516 -7.77 -16.18 -1.68
CA THR A 516 -8.16 -15.74 -3.01
C THR A 516 -6.91 -15.28 -3.75
N LEU A 517 -6.90 -15.49 -5.06
CA LEU A 517 -5.94 -14.86 -5.96
C LEU A 517 -6.63 -13.68 -6.64
N VAL A 518 -5.96 -12.53 -6.62
CA VAL A 518 -6.37 -11.33 -7.34
C VAL A 518 -5.29 -10.96 -8.34
N VAL A 519 -5.69 -10.80 -9.60
CA VAL A 519 -4.81 -10.41 -10.70
C VAL A 519 -5.31 -9.09 -11.27
N LEU A 520 -4.46 -8.08 -11.29
CA LEU A 520 -4.66 -6.82 -12.01
C LEU A 520 -3.88 -6.87 -13.32
N ALA A 521 -4.60 -6.91 -14.45
CA ALA A 521 -4.02 -6.81 -15.78
C ALA A 521 -4.07 -5.36 -16.30
N LEU A 522 -2.98 -4.92 -16.94
CA LEU A 522 -2.83 -3.59 -17.52
C LEU A 522 -2.54 -3.69 -19.02
N GLY A 523 -3.22 -2.90 -19.87
CA GLY A 523 -3.03 -2.88 -21.33
C GLY A 523 -2.53 -1.57 -21.92
#